data_AF-M0G7G1-F1
#
_entry.id   AF-M0G7G1-F1
#
_cell.length_a   1.000
_cell.length_b   1.000
_cell.length_c   1.000
_cell.angle_alpha   90.00
_cell.angle_beta   90.00
_cell.angle_gamma   90.00
#
_symmetry.space_group_name_H-M   'P 1'
#
loop_
_entity.id
_entity.type
_entity.pdbx_description
1 polymer ?
#
loop_
_entity_poly.entity_id
_entity_poly.type
_entity_poly.pdbx_seq_one_letter_code
_entity_poly.pdbx_strand_id
1 'polypeptide(L)' 'MQQTVPTIEVPGELESPSAKLVYLYLTTHDGASITDLQNGLEMKKIALYSILSTLSKRGFVRQDAERYHVAQ' A
#
# COMPACT_ATOMS: atom_id res chain seq x y z
N MET A 1 -29.30 1.20 14.20
CA MET A 1 -28.54 1.54 12.98
C MET A 1 -27.42 0.52 12.85
N GLN A 2 -27.42 -0.36 11.84
CA GLN A 2 -26.28 -1.25 11.60
C GLN A 2 -25.22 -0.45 10.85
N GLN A 3 -24.07 -0.16 11.47
CA GLN A 3 -22.94 0.44 10.78
C GLN A 3 -22.26 -0.64 9.92
N THR A 4 -22.39 -0.53 8.60
CA THR A 4 -21.62 -1.34 7.66
C THR A 4 -20.17 -0.84 7.71
N VAL A 5 -19.29 -1.59 8.38
CA VAL A 5 -17.85 -1.33 8.29
C VAL A 5 -17.40 -1.70 6.88
N PRO A 6 -16.86 -0.76 6.08
CA PRO A 6 -16.36 -1.09 4.76
C PRO A 6 -15.21 -2.09 4.91
N THR A 7 -15.40 -3.29 4.35
CA THR A 7 -14.35 -4.31 4.29
C THR A 7 -13.37 -3.92 3.20
N ILE A 8 -12.10 -3.77 3.56
CA ILE A 8 -11.03 -3.53 2.60
C ILE A 8 -10.54 -4.88 2.12
N GLU A 9 -10.75 -5.17 0.83
CA GLU A 9 -10.23 -6.38 0.22
C GLU A 9 -8.75 -6.20 -0.14
N VAL A 10 -7.91 -7.05 0.43
CA VAL A 10 -6.49 -7.14 0.08
C VAL A 10 -6.32 -8.29 -0.91
N PRO A 11 -5.66 -8.08 -2.07
CA PRO A 11 -5.47 -9.14 -3.06
C PRO A 11 -4.83 -10.39 -2.45
N GLY A 12 -5.47 -11.55 -2.63
CA GLY A 12 -5.01 -12.83 -2.07
C GLY A 12 -3.60 -13.22 -2.54
N GLU A 13 -3.22 -12.80 -3.74
CA GLU A 13 -1.92 -13.05 -4.36
C GLU A 13 -0.73 -12.30 -3.70
N LEU A 14 -1.01 -11.39 -2.75
CA LEU A 14 0.00 -10.71 -1.96
C LEU A 14 0.40 -11.57 -0.76
N GLU A 15 1.26 -12.56 -0.94
CA GLU A 15 1.67 -13.46 0.15
C GLU A 15 2.46 -12.78 1.27
N SER A 16 3.26 -11.76 0.93
CA SER A 16 4.13 -11.06 1.90
C SER A 16 3.30 -10.21 2.88
N PRO A 17 3.42 -10.43 4.21
CA PRO A 17 2.74 -9.61 5.20
C PRO A 17 3.06 -8.12 5.07
N SER A 18 4.33 -7.77 4.83
CA SER A 18 4.75 -6.38 4.62
C SER A 18 4.11 -5.77 3.37
N ALA A 19 3.96 -6.54 2.29
CA ALA A 19 3.29 -6.07 1.08
C ALA A 19 1.80 -5.82 1.31
N LYS A 20 1.12 -6.70 2.08
CA LYS A 20 -0.28 -6.49 2.49
C LYS A 20 -0.45 -5.20 3.29
N LEU A 21 0.46 -4.93 4.24
CA LEU A 21 0.42 -3.71 5.05
C LEU A 21 0.64 -2.45 4.23
N VAL A 22 1.61 -2.45 3.31
CA VAL A 22 1.82 -1.32 2.39
C VAL A 22 0.58 -1.11 1.52
N TYR A 23 0.02 -2.16 0.92
CA TYR A 23 -1.20 -2.07 0.11
C TYR A 23 -2.37 -1.49 0.92
N LEU A 24 -2.63 -2.04 2.11
CA LEU A 24 -3.71 -1.59 2.99
C LEU A 24 -3.54 -0.13 3.41
N TYR A 25 -2.31 0.30 3.71
CA TYR A 25 -2.03 1.70 4.05
C TYR A 25 -2.40 2.63 2.88
N LEU A 26 -2.00 2.28 1.65
CA LEU A 26 -2.35 3.05 0.46
C LEU A 26 -3.86 3.07 0.22
N THR A 27 -4.57 1.95 0.41
CA THR A 27 -6.03 1.89 0.25
C THR A 27 -6.76 2.76 1.27
N THR A 28 -6.31 2.78 2.52
CA THR A 28 -6.97 3.52 3.61
C THR A 28 -6.71 5.03 3.57
N HIS A 29 -5.63 5.47 2.94
CA HIS A 29 -5.20 6.87 2.91
C HIS A 29 -5.39 7.55 1.54
N ASP A 30 -6.01 6.86 0.57
CA ASP A 30 -6.08 7.28 -0.83
C ASP A 30 -4.68 7.62 -1.40
N GLY A 31 -3.76 6.68 -1.20
CA GLY A 31 -2.36 6.81 -1.53
C GLY A 31 -1.50 7.51 -0.47
N ALA A 32 -0.19 7.50 -0.67
CA ALA A 32 0.78 8.02 0.28
C ALA A 32 2.13 8.32 -0.36
N SER A 33 2.90 9.26 0.19
CA SER A 33 4.31 9.43 -0.16
C SER A 33 5.18 8.36 0.50
N ILE A 34 6.44 8.25 0.05
CA ILE A 34 7.42 7.36 0.70
C ILE A 34 7.66 7.72 2.18
N THR A 35 7.58 9.01 2.52
CA THR A 35 7.78 9.49 3.89
C THR A 35 6.58 9.15 4.76
N ASP A 36 5.36 9.26 4.23
CA ASP A 36 4.14 8.85 4.93
C ASP A 36 4.18 7.35 5.26
N LEU A 37 4.55 6.51 4.27
CA LEU A 37 4.71 5.08 4.47
C LEU A 37 5.78 4.73 5.51
N GLN A 38 6.92 5.43 5.50
CA GLN A 38 7.96 5.23 6.50
C GLN A 38 7.45 5.57 7.90
N ASN A 39 6.80 6.71 8.07
CA ASN A 39 6.33 7.18 9.38
C ASN A 39 5.15 6.35 9.88
N GLY A 40 4.23 5.97 8.99
CA GLY A 40 3.02 5.24 9.34
C GLY A 40 3.22 3.73 9.56
N LEU A 41 4.22 3.13 8.91
CA LEU A 41 4.51 1.70 9.02
C LEU A 41 5.82 1.39 9.77
N GLU A 42 6.55 2.42 10.18
CA GLU A 42 7.87 2.33 10.83
C GLU A 42 8.88 1.46 10.04
N MET A 43 8.75 1.46 8.70
CA MET A 43 9.59 0.68 7.79
C MET A 43 10.72 1.52 7.21
N LYS A 44 11.90 0.92 7.07
CA LYS A 44 13.04 1.57 6.40
C LYS A 44 12.71 1.86 4.93
N LYS A 45 13.08 3.03 4.42
CA LYS A 45 12.86 3.42 3.01
C LYS A 45 13.35 2.37 2.01
N ILE A 46 14.49 1.73 2.27
CA ILE A 46 15.03 0.69 1.37
C ILE A 46 14.09 -0.52 1.24
N ALA A 47 13.44 -0.94 2.33
CA ALA A 47 12.46 -2.01 2.31
C ALA A 47 11.19 -1.57 1.58
N LEU A 48 10.71 -0.36 1.86
CA LEU A 48 9.54 0.22 1.19
C LEU A 48 9.75 0.33 -0.32
N TYR A 49 10.88 0.84 -0.79
CA TYR A 49 11.18 0.91 -2.23
C TYR A 49 11.19 -0.47 -2.90
N SER A 50 11.75 -1.50 -2.22
CA SER A 50 11.73 -2.87 -2.73
C SER A 50 10.31 -3.43 -2.86
N ILE A 51 9.47 -3.20 -1.83
CA ILE A 51 8.07 -3.60 -1.81
C ILE A 51 7.28 -2.87 -2.91
N LEU A 52 7.36 -1.54 -2.95
CA LEU A 52 6.65 -0.70 -3.92
C LEU A 52 7.05 -1.02 -5.36
N SER A 53 8.34 -1.26 -5.61
CA SER A 53 8.82 -1.72 -6.92
C SER A 53 8.19 -3.05 -7.32
N THR A 54 8.10 -4.00 -6.38
CA THR A 54 7.48 -5.30 -6.62
C THR A 54 5.97 -5.17 -6.87
N LEU A 55 5.26 -4.40 -6.04
CA LEU A 55 3.83 -4.15 -6.20
C LEU A 55 3.53 -3.44 -7.52
N SER A 56 4.35 -2.48 -7.92
CA SER A 56 4.19 -1.77 -9.18
C SER A 56 4.43 -2.66 -10.39
N LYS A 57 5.48 -3.49 -10.37
CA LYS A 57 5.74 -4.48 -11.44
C LYS A 57 4.60 -5.49 -11.60
N ARG A 58 3.94 -5.85 -10.49
CA ARG A 58 2.79 -6.77 -10.49
C ARG A 58 1.45 -6.06 -10.75
N GLY A 59 1.45 -4.74 -10.92
CA GLY A 59 0.24 -3.98 -11.25
C GLY A 59 -0.69 -3.71 -10.06
N PHE A 60 -0.25 -3.88 -8.81
CA PHE A 60 -1.09 -3.57 -7.63
C PHE A 60 -1.03 -2.11 -7.19
N VAL A 61 0.05 -1.41 -7.53
CA VAL A 61 0.32 -0.03 -7.13
C VAL A 61 0.84 0.75 -8.32
N ARG A 62 0.42 2.00 -8.45
CA ARG A 62 0.98 2.97 -9.39
C ARG A 62 1.64 4.12 -8.62
N GLN A 63 2.65 4.73 -9.24
CA GLN A 63 3.23 5.96 -8.73
C GLN A 63 2.71 7.13 -9.58
N ASP A 64 2.18 8.15 -8.91
CA ASP A 64 1.81 9.43 -9.50
C ASP A 64 2.61 10.53 -8.80
N ALA A 65 3.50 11.17 -9.54
CA ALA A 65 4.52 12.08 -9.01
C ALA A 65 5.25 11.49 -7.77
N GLU A 66 5.07 12.11 -6.61
CA GLU A 66 5.72 11.72 -5.34
C GLU A 66 4.86 10.78 -4.48
N ARG A 67 3.70 10.34 -4.99
CA ARG A 67 2.74 9.52 -4.27
C ARG A 67 2.54 8.17 -4.92
N TYR A 68 2.29 7.17 -4.09
CA TYR A 68 1.90 5.83 -4.51
C TYR A 68 0.40 5.66 -4.27
N HIS A 69 -0.30 5.03 -5.19
CA HIS A 69 -1.74 4.74 -5.12
C HIS A 69 -1.98 3.29 -5.49
N VAL A 70 -3.02 2.66 -4.93
CA VAL A 70 -3.45 1.35 -5.43
C VAL A 70 -3.86 1.48 -6.90
N ALA A 71 -3.42 0.52 -7.73
CA ALA A 71 -3.92 0.42 -9.09
C ALA A 71 -5.39 0.00 -9.06
N GLN A 72 -6.22 0.65 -9.87
CA GLN A 72 -7.63 0.27 -10.05
C GLN A 72 -7.74 -0.67 -11.24
#